data_AF-A0A957WWY4-F1
#
_entry.id   AF-A0A957WWY4-F1
#
_cell.length_a   1.000
_cell.length_b   1.000
_cell.length_c   1.000
_cell.angle_alpha   90.00
_cell.angle_beta   90.00
_cell.angle_gamma   90.00
#
_symmetry.space_group_name_H-M   'P 1'
#
loop_
_entity.id
_entity.type
_entity.pdbx_description
1 polymer ?
#
loop_
_entity_poly.entity_id
_entity_poly.type
_entity_poly.pdbx_seq_one_letter_code
_entity_poly.pdbx_strand_id
1 'polypeptide(L)'
;TSVLAVIDDHEVTNNFAGGATADTDPRFPETTGLINDTALFETGLRAFQEYNPIHSQVYSTTGDARTDGEVNLYRHRTYGSDAAIFLLDARSFRDQAIAPINAANPFLDLPRFVGESFQPGRTLLGATQLAQLKTDLLDAQVAGITWKFVAVPEPIQLLGPAGAEDRFEGYAAERTELLDFIVQNEILNVVFVAADYHGTIVNNLNYRASATSTVYTDTNSFEVTTGSVAFYAPFGPTVVQIGVASGLISSDEKSVYDGLAVANDTDSTVNDKDDFVKAYLNEQMALLNYDPIGLDGSTINAELLQGDYLAVHTYGWTEFAIAPGTQVLTVTTYGIPAYTAEEMTTMPTTLLSQSPTIVSQFRVTPKI
;
A
#
# COMPACT_ATOMS: atom_id res chain seq x y z
N THR A 1 2.74 -2.94 -23.58
CA THR A 1 4.06 -2.95 -22.92
C THR A 1 4.02 -4.06 -21.89
N SER A 2 5.13 -4.73 -21.63
CA SER A 2 5.20 -5.79 -20.61
C SER A 2 5.45 -5.24 -19.19
N VAL A 3 5.82 -3.96 -19.08
CA VAL A 3 6.01 -3.24 -17.81
C VAL A 3 4.93 -2.18 -17.66
N LEU A 4 4.36 -2.10 -16.46
CA LEU A 4 3.45 -1.07 -15.99
C LEU A 4 4.13 -0.40 -14.80
N ALA A 5 4.41 0.90 -14.90
CA ALA A 5 5.18 1.65 -13.90
C ALA A 5 4.49 2.97 -13.61
N VAL A 6 4.33 3.31 -12.34
CA VAL A 6 3.87 4.60 -11.83
C VAL A 6 4.85 5.09 -10.77
N ILE A 7 4.82 6.38 -10.46
CA ILE A 7 5.70 6.99 -9.46
C ILE A 7 5.19 6.68 -8.05
N ASP A 8 6.09 6.78 -7.08
CA ASP A 8 5.80 7.15 -5.70
C ASP A 8 6.46 8.53 -5.43
N ASP A 9 6.80 8.82 -4.18
CA ASP A 9 7.44 10.06 -3.77
C ASP A 9 8.91 10.19 -4.22
N HIS A 10 9.68 9.11 -4.13
CA HIS A 10 11.13 9.11 -4.29
C HIS A 10 11.61 9.37 -5.73
N GLU A 11 10.72 9.31 -6.73
CA GLU A 11 10.99 9.82 -8.08
C GLU A 11 11.15 11.36 -8.11
N VAL A 12 10.64 12.08 -7.10
CA VAL A 12 10.75 13.54 -6.96
C VAL A 12 11.45 13.91 -5.65
N THR A 13 10.79 13.70 -4.50
CA THR A 13 11.33 13.94 -3.15
C THR A 13 10.40 13.33 -2.08
N ASN A 14 10.99 12.73 -1.05
CA ASN A 14 10.31 11.96 0.01
C ASN A 14 9.00 12.60 0.54
N ASN A 15 7.87 11.91 0.54
CA ASN A 15 6.55 12.35 1.02
C ASN A 15 6.02 13.65 0.40
N PHE A 16 6.37 14.00 -0.85
CA PHE A 16 5.78 15.18 -1.49
C PHE A 16 4.26 15.01 -1.72
N ALA A 17 3.55 16.13 -1.83
CA ALA A 17 2.11 16.16 -2.10
C ALA A 17 1.80 17.11 -3.27
N GLY A 18 1.70 16.58 -4.50
CA GLY A 18 1.62 17.39 -5.72
C GLY A 18 0.45 18.37 -5.76
N GLY A 19 -0.69 18.01 -5.15
CA GLY A 19 -1.88 18.85 -5.09
C GLY A 19 -1.88 19.91 -3.98
N ALA A 20 -0.81 20.02 -3.18
CA ALA A 20 -0.62 21.07 -2.18
C ALA A 20 0.02 22.33 -2.80
N THR A 21 -0.13 23.49 -2.16
CA THR A 21 0.56 24.71 -2.61
C THR A 21 2.06 24.62 -2.34
N ALA A 22 2.87 25.15 -3.25
CA ALA A 22 4.33 25.00 -3.20
C ALA A 22 4.96 25.56 -1.91
N ASP A 23 4.36 26.58 -1.29
CA ASP A 23 4.83 27.18 -0.04
C ASP A 23 4.65 26.29 1.20
N THR A 24 3.93 25.17 1.09
CA THR A 24 3.76 24.19 2.20
C THR A 24 4.98 23.30 2.41
N ASP A 25 5.90 23.25 1.43
CA ASP A 25 7.08 22.38 1.49
C ASP A 25 8.33 23.14 1.05
N PRO A 26 9.27 23.43 1.98
CA PRO A 26 10.45 24.26 1.70
C PRO A 26 11.46 23.61 0.75
N ARG A 27 11.26 22.35 0.35
CA ARG A 27 12.10 21.66 -0.64
C ARG A 27 11.80 22.12 -2.07
N PHE A 28 10.62 22.72 -2.29
CA PHE A 28 10.24 23.34 -3.54
C PHE A 28 10.54 24.85 -3.46
N PRO A 29 11.35 25.40 -4.39
CA PRO A 29 11.76 26.80 -4.32
C PRO A 29 10.66 27.80 -4.68
N GLU A 30 9.64 27.37 -5.43
CA GLU A 30 8.49 28.19 -5.79
C GLU A 30 7.57 28.46 -4.59
N THR A 31 7.01 29.66 -4.49
CA THR A 31 6.14 30.08 -3.38
C THR A 31 4.69 30.33 -3.79
N THR A 32 4.35 30.06 -5.05
CA THR A 32 3.01 30.21 -5.62
C THR A 32 2.74 29.06 -6.58
N GLY A 33 1.47 28.69 -6.75
CA GLY A 33 1.10 27.51 -7.54
C GLY A 33 1.09 26.25 -6.70
N LEU A 34 0.80 25.13 -7.33
CA LEU A 34 0.81 23.81 -6.71
C LEU A 34 2.21 23.19 -6.81
N ILE A 35 2.49 22.18 -6.00
CA ILE A 35 3.75 21.43 -6.05
C ILE A 35 3.91 20.73 -7.41
N ASN A 36 2.83 20.25 -8.02
CA ASN A 36 2.87 19.67 -9.35
C ASN A 36 3.13 20.69 -10.48
N ASP A 37 3.06 22.00 -10.22
CA ASP A 37 3.50 23.04 -11.18
C ASP A 37 5.01 23.35 -11.09
N THR A 38 5.73 22.77 -10.12
CA THR A 38 7.11 23.18 -9.79
C THR A 38 8.14 22.58 -10.72
N ALA A 39 9.27 23.28 -10.89
CA ALA A 39 10.36 22.80 -11.74
C ALA A 39 10.95 21.46 -11.26
N LEU A 40 10.96 21.22 -9.93
CA LEU A 40 11.45 19.95 -9.37
C LEU A 40 10.53 18.78 -9.73
N PHE A 41 9.22 18.94 -9.54
CA PHE A 41 8.24 17.93 -9.93
C PHE A 41 8.30 17.63 -11.42
N GLU A 42 8.24 18.66 -12.26
CA GLU A 42 8.27 18.53 -13.72
C GLU A 42 9.55 17.84 -14.23
N THR A 43 10.69 18.12 -13.59
CA THR A 43 11.96 17.45 -13.92
C THR A 43 11.92 15.97 -13.52
N GLY A 44 11.38 15.64 -12.35
CA GLY A 44 11.22 14.26 -11.88
C GLY A 44 10.29 13.45 -12.78
N LEU A 45 9.11 14.00 -13.12
CA LEU A 45 8.14 13.35 -14.00
C LEU A 45 8.69 13.15 -15.42
N ARG A 46 9.40 14.15 -15.94
CA ARG A 46 10.08 14.02 -17.23
C ARG A 46 11.14 12.92 -17.21
N ALA A 47 11.98 12.86 -16.18
CA ALA A 47 12.98 11.80 -16.05
C ALA A 47 12.30 10.42 -15.92
N PHE A 48 11.24 10.31 -15.12
CA PHE A 48 10.47 9.08 -14.99
C PHE A 48 9.91 8.60 -16.34
N GLN A 49 9.32 9.49 -17.14
CA GLN A 49 8.82 9.18 -18.48
C GLN A 49 9.94 8.84 -19.48
N GLU A 50 11.10 9.50 -19.42
CA GLU A 50 12.24 9.24 -20.30
C GLU A 50 12.84 7.83 -20.08
N TYR A 51 12.77 7.30 -18.85
CA TYR A 51 13.35 6.00 -18.47
C TYR A 51 12.32 4.85 -18.36
N ASN A 52 11.03 5.12 -18.53
CA ASN A 52 9.98 4.10 -18.53
C ASN A 52 9.21 4.09 -19.86
N PRO A 53 8.80 2.92 -20.39
CA PRO A 53 8.08 2.82 -21.65
C PRO A 53 6.60 3.24 -21.51
N ILE A 54 6.37 4.52 -21.26
CA ILE A 54 5.05 5.11 -20.97
C ILE A 54 4.69 6.09 -22.08
N HIS A 55 3.45 6.05 -22.56
CA HIS A 55 2.96 7.06 -23.49
C HIS A 55 2.73 8.37 -22.74
N SER A 56 3.28 9.47 -23.25
CA SER A 56 2.98 10.81 -22.74
C SER A 56 1.51 11.13 -23.02
N GLN A 57 0.72 11.18 -21.95
CA GLN A 57 -0.66 11.64 -21.94
C GLN A 57 -0.77 12.77 -20.93
N VAL A 58 -1.69 13.70 -21.19
CA VAL A 58 -1.93 14.88 -20.38
C VAL A 58 -3.43 14.97 -20.15
N TYR A 59 -3.84 15.25 -18.92
CA TYR A 59 -5.23 15.55 -18.61
C TYR A 59 -5.63 16.88 -19.26
N SER A 60 -6.84 16.95 -19.82
CA SER A 60 -7.31 18.15 -20.49
C SER A 60 -8.80 18.38 -20.26
N THR A 61 -9.18 19.65 -20.10
CA THR A 61 -10.57 20.06 -19.88
C THR A 61 -11.20 19.37 -18.66
N THR A 62 -10.41 19.16 -17.59
CA THR A 62 -10.89 18.47 -16.37
C THR A 62 -11.83 19.35 -15.55
N GLY A 63 -11.68 20.67 -15.67
CA GLY A 63 -12.38 21.64 -14.81
C GLY A 63 -11.79 21.73 -13.40
N ASP A 64 -10.65 21.08 -13.14
CA ASP A 64 -9.94 21.06 -11.88
C ASP A 64 -8.48 21.48 -12.10
N ALA A 65 -8.10 22.64 -11.57
CA ALA A 65 -6.77 23.22 -11.74
C ALA A 65 -5.65 22.33 -11.20
N ARG A 66 -5.95 21.41 -10.29
CA ARG A 66 -4.99 20.41 -9.78
C ARG A 66 -4.58 19.39 -10.82
N THR A 67 -5.46 19.09 -11.76
CA THR A 67 -5.29 18.00 -12.71
C THR A 67 -5.20 18.50 -14.16
N ASP A 68 -5.80 19.65 -14.48
CA ASP A 68 -5.83 20.17 -15.85
C ASP A 68 -4.43 20.54 -16.35
N GLY A 69 -4.02 20.01 -17.50
CA GLY A 69 -2.68 20.26 -18.05
C GLY A 69 -1.57 19.38 -17.49
N GLU A 70 -1.88 18.54 -16.49
CA GLU A 70 -0.92 17.67 -15.82
C GLU A 70 -0.69 16.35 -16.55
N VAL A 71 0.49 15.76 -16.35
CA VAL A 71 0.82 14.43 -16.85
C VAL A 71 -0.18 13.40 -16.32
N ASN A 72 -0.78 12.64 -17.23
CA ASN A 72 -1.67 11.54 -16.87
C ASN A 72 -0.90 10.22 -16.78
N LEU A 73 -0.58 9.80 -15.56
CA LEU A 73 0.01 8.49 -15.28
C LEU A 73 -1.03 7.40 -15.00
N TYR A 74 -2.30 7.75 -14.82
CA TYR A 74 -3.38 6.78 -14.65
C TYR A 74 -3.53 5.93 -15.91
N ARG A 75 -3.54 4.61 -15.76
CA ARG A 75 -3.73 3.68 -16.87
C ARG A 75 -4.65 2.53 -16.47
N HIS A 76 -5.57 2.20 -17.36
CA HIS A 76 -6.40 1.01 -17.28
C HIS A 76 -6.07 0.07 -18.45
N ARG A 77 -5.85 -1.22 -18.17
CA ARG A 77 -5.61 -2.27 -19.18
C ARG A 77 -6.34 -3.55 -18.84
N THR A 78 -6.86 -4.24 -19.85
CA THR A 78 -7.53 -5.53 -19.70
C THR A 78 -6.72 -6.66 -20.34
N TYR A 79 -6.88 -7.86 -19.79
CA TYR A 79 -6.27 -9.11 -20.23
C TYR A 79 -7.38 -10.14 -20.40
N GLY A 80 -8.05 -10.10 -21.56
CA GLY A 80 -9.21 -10.93 -21.84
C GLY A 80 -10.33 -10.70 -20.81
N SER A 81 -10.98 -11.79 -20.40
CA SER A 81 -11.98 -11.83 -19.33
C SER A 81 -11.37 -12.07 -17.93
N ASP A 82 -10.05 -12.26 -17.85
CA ASP A 82 -9.40 -12.75 -16.64
C ASP A 82 -9.07 -11.59 -15.69
N ALA A 83 -8.48 -10.51 -16.21
CA ALA A 83 -8.01 -9.41 -15.39
C ALA A 83 -8.18 -8.03 -16.03
N ALA A 84 -8.48 -7.04 -15.19
CA ALA A 84 -8.30 -5.62 -15.45
C ALA A 84 -7.26 -5.08 -14.46
N ILE A 85 -6.34 -4.24 -14.93
CA ILE A 85 -5.33 -3.58 -14.12
C ILE A 85 -5.56 -2.07 -14.20
N PHE A 86 -5.69 -1.43 -13.05
CA PHE A 86 -5.82 0.01 -12.85
C PHE A 86 -4.56 0.48 -12.13
N LEU A 87 -3.78 1.34 -12.77
CA LEU A 87 -2.52 1.84 -12.24
C LEU A 87 -2.72 3.30 -11.84
N LEU A 88 -2.65 3.59 -10.54
CA LEU A 88 -3.00 4.87 -9.94
C LEU A 88 -1.76 5.73 -9.65
N ASP A 89 -1.91 7.03 -9.82
CA ASP A 89 -0.97 8.05 -9.35
C ASP A 89 -1.51 8.70 -8.06
N ALA A 90 -0.95 8.32 -6.92
CA ALA A 90 -1.37 8.84 -5.63
C ALA A 90 -0.50 9.99 -5.11
N ARG A 91 0.43 10.52 -5.93
CA ARG A 91 1.37 11.59 -5.52
C ARG A 91 1.14 12.91 -6.22
N SER A 92 0.83 12.90 -7.52
CA SER A 92 0.71 14.13 -8.32
C SER A 92 -0.45 15.02 -7.89
N PHE A 93 -1.52 14.46 -7.31
CA PHE A 93 -2.76 15.18 -7.05
C PHE A 93 -3.23 15.16 -5.59
N ARG A 94 -2.50 14.51 -4.68
CA ARG A 94 -2.88 14.45 -3.27
C ARG A 94 -2.80 15.81 -2.59
N ASP A 95 -3.70 16.07 -1.66
CA ASP A 95 -3.58 17.19 -0.74
C ASP A 95 -2.35 17.02 0.16
N GLN A 96 -1.97 18.09 0.86
CA GLN A 96 -1.00 18.02 1.94
C GLN A 96 -1.40 16.96 2.98
N ALA A 97 -0.41 16.19 3.45
CA ALA A 97 -0.58 15.27 4.56
C ALA A 97 -1.06 16.02 5.81
N ILE A 98 -1.92 15.39 6.61
CA ILE A 98 -2.29 15.92 7.93
C ILE A 98 -1.11 15.80 8.90
N ALA A 99 -1.18 16.48 10.04
CA ALA A 99 -0.11 16.36 11.03
C ALA A 99 0.00 14.90 11.52
N PRO A 100 1.20 14.28 11.52
CA PRO A 100 1.42 12.93 12.00
C PRO A 100 0.89 12.73 13.41
N ILE A 101 0.61 11.48 13.79
CA ILE A 101 0.24 11.17 15.17
C ILE A 101 1.36 11.60 16.13
N ASN A 102 1.00 12.25 17.24
CA ASN A 102 1.98 12.63 18.25
C ASN A 102 2.53 11.39 18.96
N ALA A 103 3.76 11.00 18.62
CA ALA A 103 4.43 9.83 19.19
C ALA A 103 4.57 9.86 20.73
N ALA A 104 4.59 11.05 21.36
CA ALA A 104 4.66 11.15 22.82
C ALA A 104 3.33 10.85 23.51
N ASN A 105 2.19 11.02 22.84
CA ASN A 105 0.85 10.77 23.39
C ASN A 105 -0.13 10.29 22.30
N PRO A 106 0.13 9.14 21.65
CA PRO A 106 -0.61 8.72 20.45
C PRO A 106 -2.10 8.49 20.72
N PHE A 107 -2.44 7.88 21.86
CA PHE A 107 -3.84 7.65 22.23
C PHE A 107 -4.66 8.93 22.44
N LEU A 108 -4.04 9.98 22.99
CA LEU A 108 -4.72 11.26 23.22
C LEU A 108 -4.90 12.05 21.92
N ASP A 109 -4.00 11.85 20.96
CA ASP A 109 -4.00 12.55 19.68
C ASP A 109 -4.81 11.83 18.59
N LEU A 110 -5.12 10.54 18.79
CA LEU A 110 -5.87 9.72 17.85
C LEU A 110 -7.22 10.34 17.42
N PRO A 111 -8.04 10.94 18.32
CA PRO A 111 -9.27 11.61 17.90
C PRO A 111 -9.05 12.77 16.93
N ARG A 112 -7.94 13.53 17.08
CA ARG A 112 -7.57 14.59 16.13
C ARG A 112 -7.24 13.98 14.79
N PHE A 113 -6.31 13.01 14.76
CA PHE A 113 -5.88 12.36 13.52
C PHE A 113 -7.09 11.78 12.75
N VAL A 114 -7.95 11.04 13.44
CA VAL A 114 -9.18 10.49 12.87
C VAL A 114 -10.11 11.58 12.35
N GLY A 115 -10.33 12.65 13.14
CA GLY A 115 -11.17 13.77 12.72
C GLY A 115 -10.64 14.51 11.49
N GLU A 116 -9.32 14.69 11.39
CA GLU A 116 -8.66 15.35 10.25
C GLU A 116 -8.64 14.46 8.99
N SER A 117 -8.46 13.15 9.16
CA SER A 117 -8.45 12.20 8.04
C SER A 117 -9.81 12.08 7.32
N PHE A 118 -10.91 12.31 8.05
CA PHE A 118 -12.27 12.30 7.52
C PHE A 118 -12.79 13.67 7.07
N GLN A 119 -11.93 14.70 7.01
CA GLN A 119 -12.35 16.02 6.53
C GLN A 119 -12.87 15.91 5.08
N PRO A 120 -14.14 16.30 4.80
CA PRO A 120 -14.69 16.23 3.47
C PRO A 120 -13.87 17.03 2.46
N GLY A 121 -13.68 16.48 1.26
CA GLY A 121 -12.91 17.11 0.20
C GLY A 121 -11.40 16.85 0.25
N ARG A 122 -10.88 16.20 1.30
CA ARG A 122 -9.50 15.71 1.29
C ARG A 122 -9.36 14.51 0.35
N THR A 123 -8.28 14.50 -0.44
CA THR A 123 -8.07 13.56 -1.53
C THR A 123 -6.61 13.13 -1.63
N LEU A 124 -6.39 11.86 -1.93
CA LEU A 124 -5.10 11.27 -2.28
C LEU A 124 -4.95 11.16 -3.81
N LEU A 125 -6.01 10.78 -4.53
CA LEU A 125 -5.96 10.49 -5.96
C LEU A 125 -6.27 11.70 -6.86
N GLY A 126 -6.96 12.70 -6.33
CA GLY A 126 -7.56 13.79 -7.08
C GLY A 126 -8.94 13.38 -7.62
N ALA A 127 -9.90 14.32 -7.61
CA ALA A 127 -11.30 14.03 -7.96
C ALA A 127 -11.45 13.47 -9.40
N THR A 128 -10.65 13.98 -10.34
CA THR A 128 -10.66 13.54 -11.74
C THR A 128 -10.25 12.07 -11.87
N GLN A 129 -9.12 11.67 -11.27
CA GLN A 129 -8.64 10.29 -11.32
C GLN A 129 -9.54 9.35 -10.51
N LEU A 130 -10.04 9.77 -9.34
CA LEU A 130 -10.97 8.97 -8.55
C LEU A 130 -12.26 8.65 -9.33
N ALA A 131 -12.82 9.64 -10.02
CA ALA A 131 -14.00 9.44 -10.87
C ALA A 131 -13.71 8.51 -12.05
N GLN A 132 -12.53 8.62 -12.66
CA GLN A 132 -12.10 7.73 -13.73
C GLN A 132 -11.93 6.28 -13.24
N LEU A 133 -11.28 6.08 -12.09
CA LEU A 133 -11.13 4.76 -11.45
C LEU A 133 -12.49 4.12 -11.16
N LYS A 134 -13.43 4.87 -10.58
CA LYS A 134 -14.78 4.38 -10.29
C LYS A 134 -15.52 3.95 -11.56
N THR A 135 -15.40 4.75 -12.62
CA THR A 135 -16.00 4.44 -13.93
C THR A 135 -15.38 3.17 -14.51
N ASP A 136 -14.06 3.09 -14.58
CA ASP A 136 -13.38 1.95 -15.20
C ASP A 136 -13.56 0.65 -14.37
N LEU A 137 -13.64 0.72 -13.04
CA LEU A 137 -13.98 -0.42 -12.18
C LEU A 137 -15.39 -0.95 -12.47
N LEU A 138 -16.36 -0.04 -12.61
CA LEU A 138 -17.74 -0.41 -12.95
C LEU A 138 -17.82 -0.99 -14.36
N ASP A 139 -17.12 -0.41 -15.32
CA ASP A 139 -17.06 -0.91 -16.70
C ASP A 139 -16.43 -2.32 -16.75
N ALA A 140 -15.36 -2.58 -15.98
CA ALA A 140 -14.76 -3.90 -15.88
C ALA A 140 -15.71 -4.94 -15.24
N GLN A 141 -16.48 -4.53 -14.23
CA GLN A 141 -17.54 -5.37 -13.65
C GLN A 141 -18.63 -5.70 -14.67
N VAL A 142 -19.15 -4.70 -15.39
CA VAL A 142 -20.18 -4.87 -16.43
C VAL A 142 -19.68 -5.74 -17.59
N ALA A 143 -18.40 -5.61 -17.95
CA ALA A 143 -17.76 -6.42 -18.97
C ALA A 143 -17.52 -7.89 -18.55
N GLY A 144 -17.82 -8.26 -17.30
CA GLY A 144 -17.63 -9.61 -16.78
C GLY A 144 -16.16 -10.00 -16.61
N ILE A 145 -15.27 -9.01 -16.39
CA ILE A 145 -13.87 -9.29 -16.08
C ILE A 145 -13.77 -9.81 -14.65
N THR A 146 -13.12 -10.96 -14.48
CA THR A 146 -13.10 -11.66 -13.19
C THR A 146 -12.36 -10.83 -12.15
N TRP A 147 -11.06 -10.59 -12.33
CA TRP A 147 -10.20 -9.94 -11.35
C TRP A 147 -9.94 -8.47 -11.69
N LYS A 148 -9.99 -7.58 -10.68
CA LYS A 148 -9.69 -6.16 -10.82
C LYS A 148 -8.50 -5.83 -9.92
N PHE A 149 -7.32 -5.61 -10.51
CA PHE A 149 -6.10 -5.25 -9.77
C PHE A 149 -5.93 -3.74 -9.77
N VAL A 150 -6.05 -3.13 -8.59
CA VAL A 150 -5.82 -1.70 -8.37
C VAL A 150 -4.42 -1.52 -7.81
N ALA A 151 -3.47 -1.18 -8.66
CA ALA A 151 -2.08 -0.91 -8.28
C ALA A 151 -1.95 0.56 -7.85
N VAL A 152 -1.50 0.78 -6.62
CA VAL A 152 -1.37 2.10 -5.98
C VAL A 152 -0.08 2.12 -5.17
N PRO A 153 0.71 3.22 -5.16
CA PRO A 153 1.99 3.21 -4.45
C PRO A 153 1.82 2.99 -2.93
N GLU A 154 0.93 3.73 -2.28
CA GLU A 154 0.74 3.67 -0.83
C GLU A 154 -0.40 2.69 -0.41
N PRO A 155 -0.26 1.97 0.73
CA PRO A 155 -1.28 1.04 1.22
C PRO A 155 -2.65 1.67 1.48
N ILE A 156 -3.71 0.93 1.12
CA ILE A 156 -5.10 1.23 1.45
C ILE A 156 -5.58 0.52 2.73
N GLN A 157 -4.95 -0.56 3.14
CA GLN A 157 -5.26 -1.29 4.36
C GLN A 157 -5.01 -0.45 5.63
N LEU A 158 -5.69 -0.82 6.71
CA LEU A 158 -5.57 -0.15 8.00
C LEU A 158 -4.42 -0.80 8.79
N LEU A 159 -3.36 -0.04 9.06
CA LEU A 159 -2.13 -0.54 9.72
C LEU A 159 -1.79 0.22 11.01
N GLY A 160 -2.66 1.14 11.42
CA GLY A 160 -2.53 1.94 12.64
C GLY A 160 -1.95 3.34 12.38
N PRO A 161 -2.14 4.31 13.27
CA PRO A 161 -1.94 5.74 12.96
C PRO A 161 -0.48 6.17 12.73
N ALA A 162 0.52 5.31 12.98
CA ALA A 162 1.92 5.65 12.76
C ALA A 162 2.22 5.73 11.24
N GLY A 163 2.71 6.90 10.78
CA GLY A 163 2.97 7.18 9.37
C GLY A 163 1.70 7.20 8.50
N ALA A 164 0.53 7.17 9.12
CA ALA A 164 -0.74 7.06 8.41
C ALA A 164 -1.09 8.32 7.62
N GLU A 165 -0.52 9.46 7.99
CA GLU A 165 -0.70 10.73 7.29
C GLU A 165 -0.29 10.68 5.81
N ASP A 166 0.59 9.75 5.43
CA ASP A 166 1.14 9.65 4.09
C ASP A 166 0.40 8.66 3.16
N ARG A 167 -0.63 7.98 3.67
CA ARG A 167 -1.38 6.93 2.93
C ARG A 167 -2.89 7.07 3.14
N PHE A 168 -3.70 6.18 2.56
CA PHE A 168 -5.16 6.27 2.60
C PHE A 168 -5.79 6.40 4.00
N GLU A 169 -5.18 5.91 5.08
CA GLU A 169 -5.67 6.17 6.45
C GLU A 169 -5.66 7.66 6.80
N GLY A 170 -4.67 8.40 6.32
CA GLY A 170 -4.58 9.84 6.41
C GLY A 170 -5.63 10.53 5.54
N TYR A 171 -6.14 9.89 4.50
CA TYR A 171 -7.16 10.40 3.56
C TYR A 171 -8.45 9.57 3.66
N ALA A 172 -8.87 9.28 4.89
CA ALA A 172 -9.93 8.32 5.18
C ALA A 172 -11.29 8.64 4.54
N ALA A 173 -11.60 9.92 4.27
CA ALA A 173 -12.80 10.31 3.54
C ALA A 173 -12.82 9.70 2.12
N GLU A 174 -11.77 9.93 1.32
CA GLU A 174 -11.67 9.38 -0.04
C GLU A 174 -11.54 7.85 -0.04
N ARG A 175 -10.76 7.29 0.91
CA ARG A 175 -10.67 5.85 1.12
C ARG A 175 -12.05 5.21 1.31
N THR A 176 -12.86 5.82 2.18
CA THR A 176 -14.22 5.38 2.47
C THR A 176 -15.10 5.52 1.23
N GLU A 177 -14.98 6.62 0.49
CA GLU A 177 -15.74 6.87 -0.73
C GLU A 177 -15.45 5.85 -1.85
N LEU A 178 -14.21 5.36 -1.95
CA LEU A 178 -13.81 4.34 -2.92
C LEU A 178 -14.28 2.95 -2.50
N LEU A 179 -14.04 2.56 -1.25
CA LEU A 179 -14.42 1.24 -0.73
C LEU A 179 -15.95 1.08 -0.65
N ASP A 180 -16.67 2.12 -0.23
CA ASP A 180 -18.14 2.13 -0.27
C ASP A 180 -18.66 2.03 -1.72
N PHE A 181 -18.06 2.75 -2.67
CA PHE A 181 -18.44 2.63 -4.09
C PHE A 181 -18.31 1.19 -4.61
N ILE A 182 -17.23 0.49 -4.27
CA ILE A 182 -17.02 -0.92 -4.63
C ILE A 182 -18.14 -1.79 -4.05
N VAL A 183 -18.50 -1.58 -2.77
CA VAL A 183 -19.56 -2.33 -2.09
C VAL A 183 -20.95 -2.03 -2.67
N GLN A 184 -21.31 -0.75 -2.84
CA GLN A 184 -22.63 -0.32 -3.33
C GLN A 184 -22.90 -0.77 -4.78
N ASN A 185 -21.85 -0.93 -5.60
CA ASN A 185 -21.97 -1.37 -6.99
C ASN A 185 -21.67 -2.86 -7.17
N GLU A 186 -21.54 -3.62 -6.08
CA GLU A 186 -21.28 -5.07 -6.09
C GLU A 186 -20.08 -5.44 -6.98
N ILE A 187 -19.02 -4.63 -6.95
CA ILE A 187 -17.82 -4.86 -7.75
C ILE A 187 -17.01 -5.97 -7.08
N LEU A 188 -16.97 -7.14 -7.71
CA LEU A 188 -16.39 -8.36 -7.14
C LEU A 188 -14.91 -8.50 -7.49
N ASN A 189 -14.17 -9.22 -6.64
CA ASN A 189 -12.79 -9.68 -6.85
C ASN A 189 -11.80 -8.53 -7.11
N VAL A 190 -11.89 -7.49 -6.29
CA VAL A 190 -10.95 -6.36 -6.33
C VAL A 190 -9.76 -6.67 -5.43
N VAL A 191 -8.55 -6.56 -6.00
CA VAL A 191 -7.28 -6.75 -5.32
C VAL A 191 -6.52 -5.44 -5.39
N PHE A 192 -6.22 -4.84 -4.25
CA PHE A 192 -5.29 -3.73 -4.19
C PHE A 192 -3.86 -4.27 -4.13
N VAL A 193 -2.96 -3.69 -4.91
CA VAL A 193 -1.54 -4.04 -4.93
C VAL A 193 -0.75 -2.79 -4.57
N ALA A 194 -0.13 -2.80 -3.40
CA ALA A 194 0.57 -1.64 -2.84
C ALA A 194 2.07 -1.87 -2.63
N ALA A 195 2.79 -0.81 -2.28
CA ALA A 195 4.22 -0.83 -1.96
C ALA A 195 4.53 0.13 -0.78
N ASP A 196 5.60 0.94 -0.89
CA ASP A 196 6.12 1.91 0.09
C ASP A 196 6.63 1.33 1.44
N TYR A 197 5.86 0.46 2.07
CA TYR A 197 6.12 -0.02 3.43
C TYR A 197 7.37 -0.87 3.62
N HIS A 198 7.99 -1.35 2.54
CA HIS A 198 9.17 -2.20 2.56
C HIS A 198 8.98 -3.54 3.30
N GLY A 199 7.78 -4.12 3.17
CA GLY A 199 7.41 -5.43 3.69
C GLY A 199 6.17 -5.96 2.99
N THR A 200 5.99 -7.28 3.00
CA THR A 200 4.78 -7.90 2.44
C THR A 200 3.74 -8.06 3.53
N ILE A 201 2.54 -7.50 3.31
CA ILE A 201 1.41 -7.58 4.24
C ILE A 201 0.13 -7.79 3.44
N VAL A 202 -0.66 -8.78 3.82
CA VAL A 202 -1.91 -9.13 3.15
C VAL A 202 -3.07 -9.03 4.12
N ASN A 203 -4.07 -8.21 3.80
CA ASN A 203 -5.25 -7.97 4.63
C ASN A 203 -6.53 -7.88 3.83
N ASN A 204 -7.64 -8.34 4.41
CA ASN A 204 -8.95 -7.96 3.93
C ASN A 204 -9.16 -6.45 4.13
N LEU A 205 -9.97 -5.84 3.28
CA LEU A 205 -10.30 -4.42 3.41
C LEU A 205 -11.67 -4.25 4.02
N ASN A 206 -11.76 -3.32 4.98
CA ASN A 206 -13.00 -2.84 5.55
C ASN A 206 -12.97 -1.30 5.62
N TYR A 207 -14.11 -0.67 5.89
CA TYR A 207 -14.19 0.78 6.09
C TYR A 207 -15.24 1.14 7.13
N ARG A 208 -15.11 2.35 7.71
CA ARG A 208 -16.13 2.94 8.57
C ARG A 208 -16.75 4.14 7.88
N ALA A 209 -18.05 4.35 8.05
CA ALA A 209 -18.79 5.40 7.34
C ALA A 209 -18.40 6.84 7.73
N SER A 210 -17.80 7.03 8.92
CA SER A 210 -17.39 8.34 9.42
C SER A 210 -16.35 8.22 10.53
N ALA A 211 -15.74 9.35 10.90
CA ALA A 211 -14.83 9.46 12.05
C ALA A 211 -15.42 8.99 13.39
N THR A 212 -16.74 9.10 13.55
CA THR A 212 -17.45 8.71 14.79
C THR A 212 -18.02 7.29 14.73
N SER A 213 -17.98 6.64 13.57
CA SER A 213 -18.42 5.26 13.43
C SER A 213 -17.39 4.32 14.06
N THR A 214 -17.85 3.45 14.95
CA THR A 214 -17.07 2.33 15.50
C THR A 214 -17.36 1.02 14.79
N VAL A 215 -18.29 1.03 13.82
CA VAL A 215 -18.64 -0.14 13.01
C VAL A 215 -17.86 -0.09 11.72
N TYR A 216 -17.19 -1.20 11.43
CA TYR A 216 -16.53 -1.47 10.16
C TYR A 216 -17.44 -2.32 9.28
N THR A 217 -17.51 -1.95 8.01
CA THR A 217 -18.18 -2.70 6.95
C THR A 217 -17.11 -3.41 6.15
N ASP A 218 -17.18 -4.74 6.15
CA ASP A 218 -16.29 -5.55 5.32
C ASP A 218 -16.55 -5.28 3.85
N THR A 219 -15.46 -5.22 3.09
CA THR A 219 -15.52 -5.28 1.64
C THR A 219 -15.31 -6.73 1.18
N ASN A 220 -15.51 -6.96 -0.10
CA ASN A 220 -15.08 -8.20 -0.77
C ASN A 220 -13.72 -8.03 -1.45
N SER A 221 -12.94 -7.04 -1.00
CA SER A 221 -11.63 -6.67 -1.51
C SER A 221 -10.56 -7.01 -0.49
N PHE A 222 -9.36 -7.27 -0.98
CA PHE A 222 -8.17 -7.43 -0.14
C PHE A 222 -7.01 -6.67 -0.76
N GLU A 223 -6.00 -6.40 0.06
CA GLU A 223 -4.75 -5.80 -0.38
C GLU A 223 -3.60 -6.78 -0.22
N VAL A 224 -2.67 -6.72 -1.17
CA VAL A 224 -1.31 -7.25 -1.04
C VAL A 224 -0.35 -6.06 -1.11
N THR A 225 0.14 -5.58 0.03
CA THR A 225 1.32 -4.71 0.05
C THR A 225 2.52 -5.59 -0.29
N THR A 226 3.30 -5.19 -1.28
CA THR A 226 4.46 -5.94 -1.75
C THR A 226 5.74 -5.43 -1.08
N GLY A 227 6.62 -6.37 -0.70
CA GLY A 227 7.93 -6.03 -0.14
C GLY A 227 8.87 -5.38 -1.14
N SER A 228 9.94 -4.77 -0.64
CA SER A 228 10.97 -4.12 -1.46
C SER A 228 11.90 -5.13 -2.13
N VAL A 229 12.44 -4.77 -3.30
CA VAL A 229 13.51 -5.54 -3.96
C VAL A 229 14.84 -5.35 -3.23
N ALA A 230 15.08 -4.16 -2.67
CA ALA A 230 16.17 -3.86 -1.74
C ALA A 230 15.93 -2.50 -1.07
N PHE A 231 15.58 -2.48 0.21
CA PHE A 231 15.56 -1.26 1.04
C PHE A 231 15.94 -1.62 2.48
N TYR A 232 16.96 -0.97 3.03
CA TYR A 232 17.41 -1.23 4.40
C TYR A 232 17.17 -0.02 5.31
N ALA A 233 16.55 -0.17 6.48
CA ALA A 233 16.04 -1.43 7.04
C ALA A 233 14.66 -1.82 6.46
N PRO A 234 14.35 -3.12 6.29
CA PRO A 234 13.00 -3.53 5.91
C PRO A 234 11.99 -3.24 7.03
N PHE A 235 10.71 -3.47 6.76
CA PHE A 235 9.62 -3.10 7.66
C PHE A 235 9.74 -3.72 9.06
N GLY A 236 10.03 -5.02 9.17
CA GLY A 236 10.07 -5.74 10.46
C GLY A 236 11.05 -5.15 11.47
N PRO A 237 12.36 -5.04 11.13
CA PRO A 237 13.34 -4.39 11.99
C PRO A 237 13.01 -2.94 12.31
N THR A 238 12.39 -2.20 11.38
CA THR A 238 11.95 -0.82 11.60
C THR A 238 10.85 -0.74 12.65
N VAL A 239 9.83 -1.59 12.56
CA VAL A 239 8.74 -1.68 13.55
C VAL A 239 9.30 -2.01 14.94
N VAL A 240 10.20 -3.00 15.03
CA VAL A 240 10.81 -3.38 16.31
C VAL A 240 11.63 -2.23 16.90
N GLN A 241 12.42 -1.53 16.07
CA GLN A 241 13.21 -0.38 16.53
C GLN A 241 12.32 0.73 17.09
N ILE A 242 11.23 1.06 16.39
CA ILE A 242 10.26 2.07 16.83
C ILE A 242 9.56 1.64 18.11
N GLY A 243 9.16 0.37 18.21
CA GLY A 243 8.52 -0.20 19.41
C GLY A 243 9.43 -0.09 20.64
N VAL A 244 10.72 -0.40 20.49
CA VAL A 244 11.71 -0.24 21.57
C VAL A 244 11.89 1.25 21.93
N ALA A 245 12.05 2.13 20.94
CA ALA A 245 12.25 3.56 21.17
C ALA A 245 11.04 4.21 21.87
N SER A 246 9.84 3.68 21.62
CA SER A 246 8.59 4.14 22.22
C SER A 246 8.26 3.46 23.55
N GLY A 247 9.08 2.49 24.00
CA GLY A 247 8.83 1.71 25.21
C GLY A 247 7.68 0.70 25.12
N LEU A 248 7.18 0.43 23.91
CA LEU A 248 6.14 -0.57 23.62
C LEU A 248 6.70 -1.98 23.49
N ILE A 249 8.00 -2.11 23.18
CA ILE A 249 8.74 -3.38 23.20
C ILE A 249 9.83 -3.25 24.25
N SER A 250 9.79 -4.12 25.26
CA SER A 250 10.78 -4.18 26.34
C SER A 250 12.13 -4.72 25.87
N SER A 251 13.17 -4.56 26.70
CA SER A 251 14.49 -5.14 26.42
C SER A 251 14.47 -6.66 26.34
N ASP A 252 13.60 -7.30 27.11
CA ASP A 252 13.48 -8.75 27.16
C ASP A 252 12.78 -9.27 25.90
N GLU A 253 11.70 -8.62 25.46
CA GLU A 253 11.02 -8.93 24.19
C GLU A 253 11.94 -8.67 22.99
N LYS A 254 12.71 -7.59 23.01
CA LYS A 254 13.73 -7.33 21.98
C LYS A 254 14.78 -8.44 21.94
N SER A 255 15.21 -8.93 23.10
CA SER A 255 16.17 -10.03 23.19
C SER A 255 15.60 -11.34 22.65
N VAL A 256 14.30 -11.59 22.89
CA VAL A 256 13.57 -12.70 22.26
C VAL A 256 13.60 -12.54 20.74
N TYR A 257 13.11 -11.41 20.22
CA TYR A 257 13.10 -11.13 18.78
C TYR A 257 14.49 -11.30 18.13
N ASP A 258 15.56 -10.82 18.79
CA ASP A 258 16.93 -10.94 18.28
C ASP A 258 17.40 -12.39 18.15
N GLY A 259 16.91 -13.28 19.02
CA GLY A 259 17.21 -14.72 18.99
C GLY A 259 16.40 -15.53 17.98
N LEU A 260 15.34 -14.96 17.40
CA LEU A 260 14.50 -15.64 16.41
C LEU A 260 15.16 -15.65 15.03
N ALA A 261 14.92 -16.72 14.26
CA ALA A 261 15.35 -16.84 12.88
C ALA A 261 14.38 -16.12 11.93
N VAL A 262 14.80 -15.87 10.69
CA VAL A 262 13.87 -15.56 9.57
C VAL A 262 13.48 -16.89 8.95
N ALA A 263 12.28 -17.38 9.22
CA ALA A 263 11.89 -18.75 8.93
C ALA A 263 10.38 -18.92 8.66
N ASN A 264 9.84 -18.19 7.68
CA ASN A 264 8.40 -18.15 7.37
C ASN A 264 7.75 -19.54 7.40
N ASP A 265 6.75 -19.70 8.28
CA ASP A 265 5.92 -20.90 8.38
C ASP A 265 4.42 -20.56 8.26
N THR A 266 3.55 -21.58 8.31
CA THR A 266 2.11 -21.43 8.05
C THR A 266 1.27 -21.12 9.29
N ASP A 267 1.89 -20.99 10.46
CA ASP A 267 1.18 -20.62 11.66
C ASP A 267 1.54 -19.19 12.10
N SER A 268 1.12 -18.79 13.29
CA SER A 268 1.45 -17.46 13.84
C SER A 268 1.95 -17.59 15.27
N THR A 269 2.51 -18.76 15.61
CA THR A 269 3.11 -19.04 16.91
C THR A 269 4.47 -18.39 16.92
N VAL A 270 4.69 -17.39 17.77
CA VAL A 270 5.95 -16.65 17.87
C VAL A 270 7.17 -17.56 18.02
N ASN A 271 7.77 -17.90 16.89
CA ASN A 271 8.90 -18.81 16.77
C ASN A 271 9.89 -18.34 15.69
N ASP A 272 9.47 -17.40 14.83
CA ASP A 272 10.33 -16.64 13.93
C ASP A 272 10.15 -15.11 14.07
N LYS A 273 10.99 -14.34 13.36
CA LYS A 273 10.96 -12.86 13.41
C LYS A 273 9.69 -12.25 12.81
N ASP A 274 9.11 -12.85 11.78
CA ASP A 274 7.89 -12.36 11.14
C ASP A 274 6.69 -12.59 12.08
N ASP A 275 6.59 -13.74 12.76
CA ASP A 275 5.57 -14.02 13.76
C ASP A 275 5.61 -13.03 14.92
N PHE A 276 6.80 -12.70 15.41
CA PHE A 276 6.97 -11.72 16.48
C PHE A 276 6.39 -10.36 16.06
N VAL A 277 6.71 -9.91 14.84
CA VAL A 277 6.21 -8.64 14.31
C VAL A 277 4.71 -8.71 14.07
N LYS A 278 4.19 -9.81 13.52
CA LYS A 278 2.75 -10.01 13.30
C LYS A 278 1.98 -9.98 14.62
N ALA A 279 2.47 -10.68 15.65
CA ALA A 279 1.84 -10.70 16.97
C ALA A 279 1.81 -9.30 17.59
N TYR A 280 2.92 -8.56 17.52
CA TYR A 280 3.00 -7.18 18.01
C TYR A 280 2.03 -6.25 17.26
N LEU A 281 2.01 -6.29 15.92
CA LEU A 281 1.11 -5.46 15.11
C LEU A 281 -0.36 -5.78 15.38
N ASN A 282 -0.70 -7.07 15.49
CA ASN A 282 -2.06 -7.51 15.83
C ASN A 282 -2.51 -7.00 17.21
N GLU A 283 -1.62 -6.98 18.20
CA GLU A 283 -1.93 -6.38 19.50
C GLU A 283 -2.22 -4.87 19.36
N GLN A 284 -1.40 -4.14 18.61
CA GLN A 284 -1.62 -2.70 18.40
C GLN A 284 -2.91 -2.40 17.62
N MET A 285 -3.21 -3.18 16.58
CA MET A 285 -4.41 -3.04 15.76
C MET A 285 -5.68 -3.39 16.53
N ALA A 286 -5.63 -4.39 17.43
CA ALA A 286 -6.75 -4.74 18.29
C ALA A 286 -7.18 -3.56 19.19
N LEU A 287 -6.24 -2.72 19.64
CA LEU A 287 -6.56 -1.49 20.41
C LEU A 287 -7.37 -0.46 19.61
N LEU A 288 -7.33 -0.56 18.28
CA LEU A 288 -8.03 0.31 17.34
C LEU A 288 -9.28 -0.34 16.76
N ASN A 289 -9.61 -1.56 17.18
CA ASN A 289 -10.69 -2.38 16.63
C ASN A 289 -10.52 -2.61 15.11
N TYR A 290 -9.28 -2.83 14.67
CA TYR A 290 -8.95 -3.24 13.31
C TYR A 290 -8.90 -4.76 13.23
N ASP A 291 -9.06 -5.30 12.02
CA ASP A 291 -8.89 -6.73 11.77
C ASP A 291 -7.41 -7.12 11.96
N PRO A 292 -7.12 -8.34 12.43
CA PRO A 292 -5.75 -8.84 12.52
C PRO A 292 -5.17 -9.07 11.12
N ILE A 293 -3.83 -9.13 11.03
CA ILE A 293 -3.16 -9.39 9.76
C ILE A 293 -3.56 -10.77 9.20
N GLY A 294 -4.05 -10.77 7.96
CA GLY A 294 -4.39 -11.95 7.19
C GLY A 294 -5.77 -11.89 6.55
N LEU A 295 -6.18 -13.01 5.98
CA LEU A 295 -7.51 -13.19 5.37
C LEU A 295 -8.41 -14.15 6.17
N ASP A 296 -7.89 -14.74 7.24
CA ASP A 296 -8.61 -15.73 8.05
C ASP A 296 -9.81 -15.09 8.75
N GLY A 297 -10.98 -15.73 8.64
CA GLY A 297 -12.23 -15.22 9.21
C GLY A 297 -12.87 -14.07 8.42
N SER A 298 -12.23 -13.59 7.35
CA SER A 298 -12.78 -12.56 6.46
C SER A 298 -13.81 -13.13 5.48
N THR A 299 -14.45 -12.24 4.69
CA THR A 299 -15.36 -12.63 3.61
C THR A 299 -14.65 -13.15 2.35
N ILE A 300 -13.32 -13.13 2.32
CA ILE A 300 -12.48 -13.58 1.21
C ILE A 300 -12.31 -15.10 1.28
N ASN A 301 -12.65 -15.81 0.20
CA ASN A 301 -12.48 -17.26 0.13
C ASN A 301 -11.01 -17.59 -0.18
N ALA A 302 -10.15 -17.46 0.83
CA ALA A 302 -8.72 -17.66 0.76
C ALA A 302 -8.28 -18.96 1.46
N GLU A 303 -7.19 -19.54 0.99
CA GLU A 303 -6.50 -20.66 1.62
C GLU A 303 -4.99 -20.40 1.60
N LEU A 304 -4.40 -20.32 2.78
CA LEU A 304 -2.96 -20.21 2.98
C LEU A 304 -2.29 -21.56 2.65
N LEU A 305 -1.22 -21.53 1.85
CA LEU A 305 -0.52 -22.72 1.35
C LEU A 305 0.89 -22.85 1.92
N GLN A 306 1.63 -21.74 2.05
CA GLN A 306 2.99 -21.70 2.57
C GLN A 306 3.31 -20.33 3.16
N GLY A 307 4.13 -20.27 4.21
CA GLY A 307 4.43 -19.02 4.91
C GLY A 307 3.16 -18.42 5.52
N ASP A 308 3.18 -17.12 5.79
CA ASP A 308 2.06 -16.40 6.40
C ASP A 308 1.65 -15.21 5.50
N TYR A 309 0.58 -14.49 5.86
CA TYR A 309 0.15 -13.24 5.24
C TYR A 309 1.05 -12.04 5.57
N LEU A 310 2.21 -12.29 6.21
CA LEU A 310 3.22 -11.29 6.57
C LEU A 310 4.62 -11.83 6.29
N ALA A 311 5.41 -11.07 5.53
CA ALA A 311 6.83 -11.34 5.29
C ALA A 311 7.59 -10.00 5.20
N VAL A 312 8.20 -9.59 6.32
CA VAL A 312 8.72 -8.23 6.54
C VAL A 312 10.22 -8.22 6.89
N HIS A 313 10.88 -9.38 6.80
CA HIS A 313 12.32 -9.57 6.95
C HIS A 313 13.01 -10.03 5.66
N THR A 314 12.33 -9.92 4.52
CA THR A 314 12.79 -10.45 3.24
C THR A 314 12.75 -9.39 2.14
N TYR A 315 13.67 -9.47 1.19
CA TYR A 315 13.60 -8.73 -0.08
C TYR A 315 13.11 -9.64 -1.19
N GLY A 316 12.28 -9.14 -2.11
CA GLY A 316 11.69 -10.00 -3.12
C GLY A 316 10.66 -9.36 -4.03
N TRP A 317 9.74 -10.19 -4.53
CA TRP A 317 8.63 -9.79 -5.39
C TRP A 317 7.42 -10.70 -5.18
N THR A 318 6.25 -10.24 -5.63
CA THR A 318 5.01 -11.03 -5.59
C THR A 318 4.50 -11.32 -6.99
N GLU A 319 4.11 -12.57 -7.22
CA GLU A 319 3.50 -13.07 -8.46
C GLU A 319 2.00 -13.32 -8.26
N PHE A 320 1.20 -12.92 -9.24
CA PHE A 320 -0.24 -13.14 -9.30
C PHE A 320 -0.55 -14.05 -10.49
N ALA A 321 -1.00 -15.28 -10.23
CA ALA A 321 -1.28 -16.29 -11.25
C ALA A 321 -2.77 -16.68 -11.24
N ILE A 322 -3.47 -16.46 -12.36
CA ILE A 322 -4.89 -16.82 -12.51
C ILE A 322 -4.98 -18.17 -13.22
N ALA A 323 -5.60 -19.16 -12.57
CA ALA A 323 -5.75 -20.50 -13.12
C ALA A 323 -6.79 -20.51 -14.26
N PRO A 324 -6.47 -21.09 -15.44
CA PRO A 324 -7.40 -21.16 -16.55
C PRO A 324 -8.63 -22.00 -16.21
N GLY A 325 -9.81 -21.51 -16.58
CA GLY A 325 -11.09 -22.20 -16.37
C GLY A 325 -11.67 -22.01 -14.96
N THR A 326 -10.90 -22.23 -13.90
CA THR A 326 -11.38 -22.04 -12.51
C THR A 326 -11.29 -20.60 -12.03
N GLN A 327 -10.47 -19.76 -12.67
CA GLN A 327 -10.19 -18.37 -12.28
C GLN A 327 -9.63 -18.21 -10.86
N VAL A 328 -9.16 -19.29 -10.22
CA VAL A 328 -8.51 -19.22 -8.90
C VAL A 328 -7.24 -18.40 -9.02
N LEU A 329 -7.10 -17.36 -8.19
CA LEU A 329 -5.92 -16.54 -8.11
C LEU A 329 -4.95 -17.14 -7.09
N THR A 330 -3.75 -17.50 -7.52
CA THR A 330 -2.64 -17.84 -6.61
C THR A 330 -1.73 -16.64 -6.50
N VAL A 331 -1.49 -16.20 -5.26
CA VAL A 331 -0.55 -15.12 -4.95
C VAL A 331 0.66 -15.75 -4.29
N THR A 332 1.85 -15.53 -4.86
CA THR A 332 3.11 -16.10 -4.35
C THR A 332 4.14 -14.99 -4.18
N THR A 333 4.58 -14.77 -2.95
CA THR A 333 5.70 -13.90 -2.65
C THR A 333 6.98 -14.74 -2.57
N TYR A 334 7.94 -14.39 -3.42
CA TYR A 334 9.28 -14.95 -3.38
C TYR A 334 10.21 -13.96 -2.71
N GLY A 335 11.13 -14.45 -1.88
CA GLY A 335 12.08 -13.59 -1.21
C GLY A 335 13.36 -14.29 -0.80
N ILE A 336 14.33 -13.47 -0.44
CA ILE A 336 15.56 -13.84 0.26
C ILE A 336 15.63 -13.06 1.59
N PRO A 337 16.35 -13.54 2.61
CA PRO A 337 16.60 -12.74 3.80
C PRO A 337 17.17 -11.37 3.45
N ALA A 338 16.64 -10.32 4.10
CA ALA A 338 17.14 -8.97 3.93
C ALA A 338 18.61 -8.86 4.38
N TYR A 339 19.32 -7.91 3.78
CA TYR A 339 20.73 -7.65 4.05
C TYR A 339 21.02 -6.15 4.11
N THR A 340 22.11 -5.82 4.79
CA THR A 340 22.65 -4.46 4.93
C THR A 340 23.63 -4.11 3.80
N ALA A 341 23.93 -2.82 3.64
CA ALA A 341 24.98 -2.37 2.74
C ALA A 341 26.39 -2.90 3.13
N GLU A 342 26.63 -3.09 4.43
CA GLU A 342 27.88 -3.65 4.95
C GLU A 342 28.01 -5.13 4.57
N GLU A 343 26.94 -5.93 4.73
CA GLU A 343 26.91 -7.34 4.32
C GLU A 343 27.08 -7.49 2.81
N MET A 344 26.51 -6.58 2.01
CA MET A 344 26.78 -6.56 0.57
C MET A 344 28.28 -6.40 0.31
N THR A 345 28.91 -5.45 0.98
CA THR A 345 30.34 -5.15 0.75
C THR A 345 31.25 -6.28 1.25
N THR A 346 30.90 -6.92 2.37
CA THR A 346 31.76 -7.89 3.06
C THR A 346 31.50 -9.34 2.63
N MET A 347 30.29 -9.66 2.17
CA MET A 347 29.86 -11.02 1.80
C MET A 347 29.12 -11.07 0.43
N PRO A 348 29.60 -10.40 -0.63
CA PRO A 348 28.85 -10.27 -1.89
C PRO A 348 28.60 -11.63 -2.56
N THR A 349 29.55 -12.56 -2.51
CA THR A 349 29.40 -13.89 -3.10
C THR A 349 28.31 -14.70 -2.41
N THR A 350 28.19 -14.58 -1.08
CA THR A 350 27.14 -15.26 -0.32
C THR A 350 25.77 -14.73 -0.74
N LEU A 351 25.58 -13.41 -0.77
CA LEU A 351 24.30 -12.80 -1.15
C LEU A 351 23.91 -13.11 -2.60
N LEU A 352 24.85 -12.99 -3.54
CA LEU A 352 24.61 -13.28 -4.96
C LEU A 352 24.35 -14.78 -5.24
N SER A 353 24.70 -15.66 -4.31
CA SER A 353 24.44 -17.10 -4.42
C SER A 353 23.08 -17.53 -3.82
N GLN A 354 22.37 -16.63 -3.15
CA GLN A 354 21.06 -16.93 -2.59
C GLN A 354 20.05 -17.18 -3.72
N SER A 355 19.16 -18.14 -3.49
CA SER A 355 18.04 -18.43 -4.38
C SER A 355 16.76 -18.00 -3.68
N PRO A 356 15.92 -17.16 -4.32
CA PRO A 356 14.63 -16.79 -3.76
C PRO A 356 13.77 -18.03 -3.46
N THR A 357 13.15 -18.04 -2.29
CA THR A 357 12.20 -19.07 -1.85
C THR A 357 10.82 -18.49 -1.69
N ILE A 358 9.79 -19.33 -1.67
CA ILE A 358 8.43 -18.88 -1.31
C ILE A 358 8.43 -18.52 0.18
N VAL A 359 8.11 -17.26 0.47
CA VAL A 359 7.99 -16.72 1.84
C VAL A 359 6.53 -16.50 2.24
N SER A 360 5.63 -16.42 1.25
CA SER A 360 4.18 -16.41 1.42
C SER A 360 3.51 -16.96 0.17
N GLN A 361 2.51 -17.82 0.32
CA GLN A 361 1.67 -18.28 -0.78
C GLN A 361 0.26 -18.59 -0.29
N PHE A 362 -0.73 -18.05 -0.99
CA PHE A 362 -2.14 -18.36 -0.75
C PHE A 362 -2.91 -18.37 -2.07
N ARG A 363 -4.09 -18.98 -2.07
CA ARG A 363 -5.02 -18.93 -3.19
C ARG A 363 -6.35 -18.31 -2.80
N VAL A 364 -6.98 -17.60 -3.73
CA VAL A 364 -8.31 -17.01 -3.56
C VAL A 364 -9.23 -17.54 -4.65
N THR A 365 -10.37 -18.09 -4.24
CA THR A 365 -11.43 -18.50 -5.16
C THR A 365 -12.29 -17.27 -5.48
N PRO A 366 -12.47 -16.92 -6.77
CA PRO A 366 -13.25 -15.74 -7.14
C PRO A 366 -14.73 -15.92 -6.78
N LYS A 367 -15.38 -14.81 -6.44
CA LYS A 367 -16.84 -14.73 -6.35
C LYS A 367 -17.43 -14.65 -7.76
N ILE A 368 -18.58 -15.31 -7.95
CA ILE A 368 -19.33 -15.38 -9.22
C ILE A 368 -20.52 -14.43 -9.16
#